data_AF-A0A3M1C115-F1
#
_entry.id   AF-A0A3M1C115-F1
#
_cell.length_a   1.000
_cell.length_b   1.000
_cell.length_c   1.000
_cell.angle_alpha   90.00
_cell.angle_beta   90.00
_cell.angle_gamma   90.00
#
_symmetry.space_group_name_H-M   'P 1'
#
loop_
_entity.id
_entity.type
_entity.pdbx_description
1 polymer ?
#
loop_
_entity_poly.entity_id
_entity_poly.type
_entity_poly.pdbx_seq_one_letter_code
_entity_poly.pdbx_strand_id
1 'polypeptide(L)'
;KIEEELRKIMPTFVKRASGEHGIAWSNYLRKVEQVKEAFPKGESGFAKRVDLVRVNGSEEDILAMTIVSSSNMTYEEAKKIAYSMPPGEKESFFENFFSIRENRRHKPPREFEEVRYTFEIVTNFGAYRDLQRHRMLTQFRQPLTPKLGYDVPQEIVDAGFEYKWERAMERARKLYEKMAKTNGHYAQYVLPFAYRARFFFTLTLREAFHLCELRSQPQGHPDYRSIAIAIADEIAKVHPNAGKMLFLNRDNISLERYEAEKRLENKRRIIHSRT
;
A
#
# COMPACT_ATOMS: atom_id res chain seq x y z
N LYS A 1 -1.92 5.66 -38.26
CA LYS A 1 -3.28 5.79 -37.67
C LYS A 1 -3.28 6.05 -36.16
N ILE A 2 -2.94 5.10 -35.27
CA ILE A 2 -2.97 5.38 -33.80
C ILE A 2 -1.98 6.47 -33.39
N GLU A 3 -0.75 6.43 -33.88
CA GLU A 3 0.26 7.46 -33.55
C GLU A 3 -0.17 8.86 -34.02
N GLU A 4 -0.77 8.96 -35.21
CA GLU A 4 -1.28 10.23 -35.74
C GLU A 4 -2.41 10.80 -34.87
N GLU A 5 -3.32 9.97 -34.39
CA GLU A 5 -4.36 10.40 -33.46
C GLU A 5 -3.77 10.78 -32.08
N LEU A 6 -2.80 10.03 -31.57
CA LEU A 6 -2.12 10.36 -30.31
C LEU A 6 -1.34 11.67 -30.41
N ARG A 7 -0.76 11.99 -31.57
CA ARG A 7 -0.07 13.28 -31.80
C ARG A 7 -1.00 14.47 -31.67
N LYS A 8 -2.30 14.33 -31.96
CA LYS A 8 -3.29 15.41 -31.80
C LYS A 8 -3.58 15.71 -30.32
N ILE A 9 -3.54 14.69 -29.46
CA ILE A 9 -3.95 14.82 -28.04
C ILE A 9 -2.73 15.04 -27.13
N MET A 10 -1.61 14.37 -27.41
CA MET A 10 -0.41 14.36 -26.56
C MET A 10 0.89 14.42 -27.39
N PRO A 11 1.09 15.47 -28.21
CA PRO A 11 2.20 15.56 -29.16
C PRO A 11 3.57 15.43 -28.51
N THR A 12 3.76 16.02 -27.33
CA THR A 12 5.04 16.01 -26.61
C THR A 12 5.46 14.59 -26.19
N PHE A 13 4.51 13.75 -25.76
CA PHE A 13 4.80 12.37 -25.37
C PHE A 13 5.14 11.51 -26.58
N VAL A 14 4.37 11.66 -27.67
CA VAL A 14 4.65 10.93 -28.92
C VAL A 14 6.01 11.32 -29.49
N LYS A 15 6.34 12.62 -29.53
CA LYS A 15 7.66 13.08 -30.01
C LYS A 15 8.81 12.48 -29.19
N ARG A 16 8.67 12.40 -27.86
CA ARG A 16 9.68 11.78 -26.97
C ARG A 16 9.80 10.28 -27.21
N ALA A 17 8.69 9.59 -27.40
CA ALA A 17 8.66 8.14 -27.64
C ALA A 17 9.25 7.77 -29.02
N SER A 18 8.95 8.56 -30.06
CA SER A 18 9.40 8.31 -31.43
C SER A 18 10.79 8.89 -31.75
N GLY A 19 11.42 9.62 -30.83
CA GLY A 19 12.80 10.10 -30.99
C GLY A 19 13.83 8.99 -30.72
N GLU A 20 15.11 9.25 -31.04
CA GLU A 20 16.21 8.29 -30.90
C GLU A 20 16.28 7.67 -29.49
N HIS A 21 16.28 8.49 -28.44
CA HIS A 21 16.27 8.01 -27.06
C HIS A 21 15.02 7.21 -26.70
N GLY A 22 13.85 7.58 -27.23
CA GLY A 22 12.59 6.86 -26.97
C GLY A 22 12.56 5.48 -27.63
N ILE A 23 13.10 5.38 -28.85
CA ILE A 23 13.27 4.11 -29.56
C ILE A 23 14.29 3.23 -28.83
N ALA A 24 15.44 3.79 -28.46
CA ALA A 24 16.47 3.07 -27.70
C ALA A 24 15.91 2.55 -26.36
N TRP A 25 15.16 3.37 -25.64
CA TRP A 25 14.48 2.99 -24.40
C TRP A 25 13.44 1.88 -24.62
N SER A 26 12.61 1.99 -25.65
CA SER A 26 11.62 0.96 -25.99
C SER A 26 12.27 -0.38 -26.35
N ASN A 27 13.42 -0.33 -27.05
CA ASN A 27 14.21 -1.52 -27.36
C ASN A 27 14.79 -2.15 -26.10
N TYR A 28 15.32 -1.33 -25.18
CA TYR A 28 15.82 -1.79 -23.89
C TYR A 28 14.72 -2.46 -23.07
N LEU A 29 13.54 -1.84 -22.93
CA LEU A 29 12.41 -2.43 -22.21
C LEU A 29 11.98 -3.78 -22.79
N ARG A 30 11.96 -3.93 -24.13
CA ARG A 30 11.69 -5.22 -24.78
C ARG A 30 12.72 -6.29 -24.40
N LYS A 31 14.01 -5.95 -24.38
CA LYS A 31 15.08 -6.87 -23.95
C LYS A 31 14.93 -7.26 -22.47
N VAL A 32 14.58 -6.31 -21.61
CA VAL A 32 14.32 -6.57 -20.18
C VAL A 32 13.16 -7.56 -20.01
N GLU A 33 12.07 -7.40 -20.76
CA GLU A 33 10.95 -8.35 -20.71
C GLU A 33 11.36 -9.74 -21.22
N GLN A 34 12.14 -9.83 -22.30
CA GLN A 34 12.69 -11.12 -22.78
C GLN A 34 13.54 -11.83 -21.72
N VAL A 35 14.37 -11.09 -20.97
CA VAL A 35 15.15 -11.64 -19.86
C VAL A 35 14.23 -12.19 -18.77
N LYS A 36 13.14 -11.49 -18.44
CA LYS A 36 12.16 -11.98 -17.45
C LYS A 36 11.38 -13.21 -17.91
N GLU A 37 11.05 -13.28 -19.21
CA GLU A 37 10.32 -14.41 -19.78
C GLU A 37 11.11 -15.73 -19.75
N ALA A 38 12.44 -15.66 -19.69
CA ALA A 38 13.31 -16.83 -19.56
C ALA A 38 13.25 -17.50 -18.17
N PHE A 39 12.70 -16.82 -17.16
CA PHE A 39 12.55 -17.40 -15.83
C PHE A 39 11.32 -18.32 -15.74
N PRO A 40 11.36 -19.37 -14.91
CA PRO A 40 10.24 -20.29 -14.73
C PRO A 40 8.96 -19.55 -14.33
N LYS A 41 7.85 -19.89 -15.01
CA LYS A 41 6.53 -19.39 -14.67
C LYS A 41 5.83 -20.42 -13.77
N GLY A 42 5.63 -20.07 -12.50
CA GLY A 42 4.84 -20.86 -11.57
C GLY A 42 3.36 -20.48 -11.56
N GLU A 43 2.52 -21.40 -11.10
CA GLU A 43 1.13 -21.07 -10.75
C GLU A 43 1.07 -20.41 -9.36
N SER A 44 0.13 -19.48 -9.22
CA SER A 44 -0.04 -18.70 -8.01
C SER A 44 -0.80 -19.50 -6.96
N GLY A 45 -0.16 -19.84 -5.84
CA GLY A 45 -0.87 -20.12 -4.60
C GLY A 45 -1.52 -18.85 -4.04
N PHE A 46 -2.68 -18.97 -3.40
CA PHE A 46 -3.29 -17.90 -2.60
C PHE A 46 -3.14 -18.28 -1.13
N ALA A 47 -2.19 -17.66 -0.42
CA ALA A 47 -1.92 -17.99 0.97
C ALA A 47 -2.58 -17.00 1.95
N LYS A 48 -2.45 -15.68 1.73
CA LYS A 48 -3.03 -14.62 2.59
C LYS A 48 -3.24 -13.30 1.83
N ARG A 49 -4.10 -12.43 2.36
CA ARG A 49 -4.36 -11.07 1.83
C ARG A 49 -3.18 -10.11 2.04
N VAL A 50 -2.52 -10.22 3.19
CA VAL A 50 -1.27 -9.50 3.56
C VAL A 50 -0.36 -10.51 4.24
N ASP A 51 0.88 -10.60 3.79
CA ASP A 51 1.89 -11.49 4.37
C ASP A 51 3.21 -10.72 4.54
N LEU A 52 3.81 -10.81 5.73
CA LEU A 52 5.11 -10.21 6.01
C LEU A 52 6.21 -11.16 5.54
N VAL A 53 6.84 -10.84 4.40
CA VAL A 53 7.80 -11.74 3.75
C VAL A 53 9.25 -11.47 4.14
N ARG A 54 9.54 -10.28 4.69
CA ARG A 54 10.89 -9.92 5.15
C ARG A 54 10.87 -8.83 6.21
N VAL A 55 11.76 -8.96 7.19
CA VAL A 55 12.05 -7.96 8.22
C VAL A 55 13.56 -7.73 8.24
N ASN A 56 13.98 -6.47 8.23
CA ASN A 56 15.36 -6.05 8.44
C ASN A 56 15.39 -5.05 9.60
N GLY A 57 16.31 -5.24 10.54
CA GLY A 57 16.40 -4.43 11.76
C GLY A 57 15.49 -4.93 12.89
N SER A 58 15.76 -4.43 14.08
CA SER A 58 15.12 -4.80 15.34
C SER A 58 14.70 -3.57 16.14
N GLU A 59 13.91 -3.77 17.19
CA GLU A 59 13.59 -2.70 18.15
C GLU A 59 14.85 -2.19 18.88
N GLU A 60 15.84 -3.05 19.09
CA GLU A 60 17.15 -2.69 19.64
C GLU A 60 17.95 -1.76 18.73
N ASP A 61 17.82 -1.88 17.40
CA ASP A 61 18.49 -0.98 16.47
C ASP A 61 17.91 0.45 16.57
N ILE A 62 16.60 0.58 16.83
CA ILE A 62 15.95 1.87 17.11
C ILE A 62 16.49 2.48 18.40
N LEU A 63 16.59 1.66 19.46
CA LEU A 63 17.15 2.07 20.75
C LEU A 63 18.60 2.54 20.60
N ALA A 64 19.43 1.77 19.89
CA ALA A 64 20.82 2.12 19.63
C ALA A 64 20.93 3.46 18.91
N MET A 65 20.13 3.68 17.85
CA MET A 65 20.15 4.94 17.12
C MET A 65 19.64 6.11 17.97
N THR A 66 18.72 5.86 18.92
CA THR A 66 18.24 6.89 19.86
C THR A 66 19.32 7.28 20.87
N ILE A 67 20.12 6.31 21.34
CA ILE A 67 21.27 6.59 22.21
C ILE A 67 22.31 7.41 21.44
N VAL A 68 22.60 7.04 20.18
CA VAL A 68 23.51 7.82 19.31
C VAL A 68 23.00 9.25 19.12
N SER A 69 21.70 9.44 18.86
CA SER A 69 21.15 10.79 18.59
C SER A 69 21.10 11.68 19.83
N SER A 70 21.20 11.10 21.03
CA SER A 70 21.13 11.80 22.32
C SER A 70 22.45 11.84 23.10
N SER A 71 23.54 11.29 22.55
CA SER A 71 24.84 11.21 23.20
C SER A 71 26.02 11.40 22.22
N ASN A 72 27.25 11.39 22.74
CA ASN A 72 28.47 11.35 21.91
C ASN A 72 29.00 9.91 21.70
N MET A 73 28.20 8.88 22.01
CA MET A 73 28.59 7.49 21.86
C MET A 73 28.65 7.10 20.39
N THR A 74 29.56 6.18 20.06
CA THR A 74 29.58 5.52 18.77
C THR A 74 28.41 4.56 18.62
N TYR A 75 28.06 4.22 17.38
CA TYR A 75 27.02 3.23 17.10
C TYR A 75 27.29 1.87 17.77
N GLU A 76 28.56 1.42 17.80
CA GLU A 76 28.93 0.14 18.42
C GLU A 76 28.75 0.13 19.94
N GLU A 77 29.02 1.26 20.61
CA GLU A 77 28.79 1.41 22.06
C GLU A 77 27.29 1.43 22.37
N ALA A 78 26.54 2.25 21.64
CA ALA A 78 25.09 2.36 21.77
C ALA A 78 24.39 1.02 21.51
N LYS A 79 24.84 0.29 20.48
CA LYS A 79 24.32 -1.04 20.14
C LYS A 79 24.55 -2.04 21.28
N LYS A 80 25.74 -2.07 21.89
CA LYS A 80 26.00 -2.95 23.04
C LYS A 80 25.02 -2.67 24.17
N ILE A 81 24.80 -1.39 24.50
CA ILE A 81 23.86 -0.98 25.54
C ILE A 81 22.43 -1.43 25.20
N ALA A 82 21.93 -1.07 24.02
CA ALA A 82 20.57 -1.38 23.58
C ALA A 82 20.27 -2.89 23.58
N TYR A 83 21.23 -3.70 23.11
CA TYR A 83 21.08 -5.15 23.10
C TYR A 83 21.21 -5.77 24.50
N SER A 84 21.95 -5.16 25.41
CA SER A 84 22.04 -5.62 26.81
C SER A 84 20.87 -5.21 27.71
N MET A 85 20.00 -4.29 27.26
CA MET A 85 18.86 -3.84 28.07
C MET A 85 17.90 -5.01 28.38
N PRO A 86 17.44 -5.15 29.64
CA PRO A 86 16.36 -6.06 29.98
C PRO A 86 15.06 -5.74 29.22
N PRO A 87 14.19 -6.74 28.94
CA PRO A 87 12.94 -6.51 28.22
C PRO A 87 12.05 -5.40 28.81
N GLY A 88 11.98 -5.29 30.15
CA GLY A 88 11.17 -4.27 30.82
C GLY A 88 11.69 -2.84 30.62
N GLU A 89 13.01 -2.65 30.51
CA GLU A 89 13.61 -1.35 30.20
C GLU A 89 13.34 -0.95 28.74
N LYS A 90 13.42 -1.91 27.82
CA LYS A 90 13.08 -1.71 26.41
C LYS A 90 11.62 -1.31 26.24
N GLU A 91 10.71 -2.04 26.87
CA GLU A 91 9.28 -1.73 26.88
C GLU A 91 9.03 -0.33 27.47
N SER A 92 9.62 -0.02 28.62
CA SER A 92 9.50 1.31 29.26
C SER A 92 9.99 2.44 28.37
N PHE A 93 11.09 2.25 27.63
CA PHE A 93 11.58 3.24 26.66
C PHE A 93 10.51 3.54 25.60
N PHE A 94 9.95 2.49 25.00
CA PHE A 94 8.92 2.62 23.99
C PHE A 94 7.61 3.18 24.56
N GLU A 95 7.19 2.79 25.76
CA GLU A 95 6.00 3.36 26.39
C GLU A 95 6.17 4.87 26.66
N ASN A 96 7.32 5.27 27.22
CA ASN A 96 7.63 6.68 27.48
C ASN A 96 7.62 7.51 26.19
N PHE A 97 8.27 7.01 25.13
CA PHE A 97 8.33 7.70 23.84
C PHE A 97 6.93 7.91 23.23
N PHE A 98 5.98 7.02 23.51
CA PHE A 98 4.66 7.08 22.88
C PHE A 98 3.61 7.76 23.75
N SER A 99 3.78 7.76 25.06
CA SER A 99 2.92 8.52 25.99
C SER A 99 2.85 10.01 25.65
N ILE A 100 3.91 10.57 25.04
CA ILE A 100 3.99 11.98 24.61
C ILE A 100 3.30 12.24 23.25
N ARG A 101 2.93 11.19 22.50
CA ARG A 101 2.23 11.37 21.21
C ARG A 101 0.74 11.57 21.47
N GLU A 102 0.31 12.82 21.42
CA GLU A 102 -1.12 13.15 21.60
C GLU A 102 -1.99 12.77 20.39
N ASN A 103 -1.42 12.76 19.18
CA ASN A 103 -2.17 12.49 17.96
C ASN A 103 -1.29 11.97 16.82
N ARG A 104 -1.92 11.39 15.79
CA ARG A 104 -1.25 10.84 14.59
C ARG A 104 -0.38 11.82 13.81
N ARG A 105 -0.46 13.13 14.03
CA ARG A 105 0.42 14.12 13.37
C ARG A 105 1.77 14.22 14.06
N HIS A 106 1.88 13.83 15.33
CA HIS A 106 3.16 13.70 16.02
C HIS A 106 3.82 12.44 15.47
N LYS A 107 4.70 12.62 14.47
CA LYS A 107 5.36 11.50 13.79
C LYS A 107 6.57 11.04 14.59
N PRO A 108 6.81 9.72 14.67
CA PRO A 108 8.03 9.21 15.24
C PRO A 108 9.27 9.82 14.56
N PRO A 109 10.38 9.95 15.29
CA PRO A 109 11.60 10.54 14.82
C PRO A 109 12.33 9.57 13.88
N ARG A 110 13.51 9.96 13.39
CA ARG A 110 14.18 9.27 12.27
C ARG A 110 14.77 7.92 12.65
N GLU A 111 15.04 7.69 13.93
CA GLU A 111 15.52 6.43 14.51
C GLU A 111 14.57 5.25 14.18
N PHE A 112 13.28 5.54 13.99
CA PHE A 112 12.29 4.55 13.54
C PHE A 112 12.41 4.19 12.05
N GLU A 113 13.38 4.73 11.33
CA GLU A 113 13.70 4.32 9.96
C GLU A 113 14.65 3.10 9.91
N GLU A 114 15.26 2.72 11.05
CA GLU A 114 16.20 1.58 11.16
C GLU A 114 15.54 0.21 10.88
N VAL A 115 14.24 0.10 11.15
CA VAL A 115 13.48 -1.13 10.91
C VAL A 115 12.71 -1.02 9.60
N ARG A 116 12.84 -2.05 8.75
CA ARG A 116 12.21 -2.12 7.42
C ARG A 116 11.50 -3.45 7.22
N TYR A 117 10.28 -3.37 6.69
CA TYR A 117 9.42 -4.51 6.43
C TYR A 117 9.16 -4.62 4.92
N THR A 118 9.06 -5.84 4.40
CA THR A 118 8.51 -6.11 3.07
C THR A 118 7.27 -6.97 3.20
N PHE A 119 6.15 -6.49 2.67
CA PHE A 119 4.88 -7.19 2.62
C PHE A 119 4.58 -7.66 1.21
N GLU A 120 4.06 -8.88 1.07
CA GLU A 120 3.29 -9.30 -0.09
C GLU A 120 1.80 -9.04 0.19
N ILE A 121 1.11 -8.41 -0.76
CA ILE A 121 -0.28 -7.99 -0.60
C ILE A 121 -1.08 -8.40 -1.82
N VAL A 122 -2.24 -9.01 -1.60
CA VAL A 122 -3.23 -9.34 -2.63
C VAL A 122 -4.57 -8.70 -2.27
N THR A 123 -5.00 -7.71 -3.05
CA THR A 123 -6.32 -7.05 -2.89
C THR A 123 -6.79 -6.52 -4.24
N ASN A 124 -8.05 -6.07 -4.36
CA ASN A 124 -8.51 -5.42 -5.58
C ASN A 124 -7.63 -4.24 -6.02
N PHE A 125 -7.59 -4.03 -7.33
CA PHE A 125 -6.76 -3.02 -7.96
C PHE A 125 -7.15 -1.59 -7.58
N GLY A 126 -8.42 -1.36 -7.19
CA GLY A 126 -8.87 -0.09 -6.61
C GLY A 126 -8.07 0.29 -5.36
N ALA A 127 -8.05 -0.61 -4.37
CA ALA A 127 -7.29 -0.44 -3.14
C ALA A 127 -5.79 -0.24 -3.39
N TYR A 128 -5.19 -1.00 -4.32
CA TYR A 128 -3.80 -0.78 -4.74
C TYR A 128 -3.58 0.65 -5.26
N ARG A 129 -4.46 1.17 -6.12
CA ARG A 129 -4.34 2.52 -6.69
C ARG A 129 -4.41 3.62 -5.63
N ASP A 130 -5.11 3.38 -4.52
CA ASP A 130 -5.13 4.27 -3.38
C ASP A 130 -3.87 4.18 -2.54
N LEU A 131 -3.41 2.97 -2.27
CA LEU A 131 -2.24 2.69 -1.46
C LEU A 131 -0.92 3.12 -2.14
N GLN A 132 -0.80 2.96 -3.46
CA GLN A 132 0.41 3.33 -4.21
C GLN A 132 0.76 4.83 -4.13
N ARG A 133 -0.17 5.66 -3.63
CA ARG A 133 0.05 7.09 -3.41
C ARG A 133 1.01 7.40 -2.26
N HIS A 134 1.41 6.39 -1.47
CA HIS A 134 2.48 6.54 -0.48
C HIS A 134 3.84 6.42 -1.16
N ARG A 135 4.34 7.56 -1.66
CA ARG A 135 5.48 7.62 -2.60
C ARG A 135 6.86 7.34 -1.99
N MET A 136 7.00 7.43 -0.67
CA MET A 136 8.27 7.15 0.02
C MET A 136 8.59 5.65 0.05
N LEU A 137 7.56 4.82 -0.06
CA LEU A 137 7.67 3.38 -0.01
C LEU A 137 8.33 2.86 -1.28
N THR A 138 9.07 1.77 -1.15
CA THR A 138 9.48 0.98 -2.31
C THR A 138 8.33 0.08 -2.71
N GLN A 139 7.87 0.21 -3.94
CA GLN A 139 6.68 -0.47 -4.43
C GLN A 139 7.00 -1.31 -5.67
N PHE A 140 6.45 -2.52 -5.71
CA PHE A 140 6.51 -3.38 -6.89
C PHE A 140 5.15 -4.06 -7.05
N ARG A 141 4.71 -4.32 -8.28
CA ARG A 141 3.42 -4.98 -8.56
C ARG A 141 3.56 -5.92 -9.74
N GLN A 142 2.92 -7.08 -9.64
CA GLN A 142 2.74 -7.98 -10.78
C GLN A 142 1.77 -7.38 -11.81
N PRO A 143 1.88 -7.72 -13.11
CA PRO A 143 0.84 -7.35 -14.08
C PRO A 143 -0.57 -7.72 -13.60
N LEU A 144 -1.56 -6.87 -13.89
CA LEU A 144 -2.95 -7.15 -13.54
C LEU A 144 -3.46 -8.29 -14.44
N THR A 145 -3.97 -9.35 -13.84
CA THR A 145 -4.53 -10.48 -14.57
C THR A 145 -5.81 -10.93 -13.87
N PRO A 146 -6.74 -11.62 -14.57
CA PRO A 146 -7.94 -12.13 -13.93
C PRO A 146 -7.68 -13.35 -13.01
N LYS A 147 -6.45 -13.86 -12.94
CA LYS A 147 -6.11 -15.13 -12.25
C LYS A 147 -6.33 -15.10 -10.74
N LEU A 148 -6.21 -13.94 -10.11
CA LEU A 148 -6.41 -13.78 -8.66
C LEU A 148 -7.88 -13.56 -8.27
N GLY A 149 -8.79 -13.62 -9.26
CA GLY A 149 -10.21 -13.34 -9.07
C GLY A 149 -10.48 -11.85 -8.85
N TYR A 150 -11.69 -11.56 -8.37
CA TYR A 150 -12.18 -10.22 -8.09
C TYR A 150 -12.98 -10.19 -6.79
N ASP A 151 -13.13 -9.00 -6.22
CA ASP A 151 -14.00 -8.75 -5.07
C ASP A 151 -15.42 -8.40 -5.55
N VAL A 152 -16.43 -8.80 -4.79
CA VAL A 152 -17.82 -8.36 -4.95
C VAL A 152 -18.14 -7.47 -3.75
N PRO A 153 -18.39 -6.17 -3.94
CA PRO A 153 -18.76 -5.27 -2.85
C PRO A 153 -20.06 -5.73 -2.17
N GLN A 154 -20.16 -5.58 -0.85
CA GLN A 154 -21.34 -5.98 -0.09
C GLN A 154 -22.58 -5.21 -0.55
N GLU A 155 -22.42 -3.96 -0.97
CA GLU A 155 -23.49 -3.11 -1.50
C GLU A 155 -24.08 -3.67 -2.81
N ILE A 156 -23.29 -4.41 -3.59
CA ILE A 156 -23.76 -5.11 -4.80
C ILE A 156 -24.59 -6.34 -4.45
N VAL A 157 -24.18 -7.06 -3.40
CA VAL A 157 -24.90 -8.20 -2.82
C VAL A 157 -26.24 -7.73 -2.26
N ASP A 158 -26.22 -6.72 -1.39
CA ASP A 158 -27.41 -6.18 -0.73
C ASP A 158 -28.41 -5.60 -1.74
N ALA A 159 -27.94 -5.08 -2.87
CA ALA A 159 -28.78 -4.59 -3.97
C ALA A 159 -29.28 -5.68 -4.92
N GLY A 160 -28.90 -6.95 -4.73
CA GLY A 160 -29.29 -8.08 -5.59
C GLY A 160 -28.72 -8.03 -7.00
N PHE A 161 -27.57 -7.38 -7.21
CA PHE A 161 -26.94 -7.20 -8.53
C PHE A 161 -25.77 -8.13 -8.80
N GLU A 162 -25.52 -9.12 -7.94
CA GLU A 162 -24.42 -10.09 -8.07
C GLU A 162 -24.32 -10.71 -9.46
N TYR A 163 -25.44 -11.23 -9.99
CA TYR A 163 -25.44 -11.84 -11.33
C TYR A 163 -25.00 -10.86 -12.43
N LYS A 164 -25.42 -9.59 -12.36
CA LYS A 164 -24.99 -8.56 -13.34
C LYS A 164 -23.52 -8.22 -13.18
N TRP A 165 -23.03 -8.19 -11.94
CA TRP A 165 -21.63 -7.95 -11.61
C TRP A 165 -20.72 -9.05 -12.15
N GLU A 166 -21.03 -10.31 -11.84
CA GLU A 166 -20.29 -11.48 -12.32
C GLU A 166 -20.24 -11.53 -13.84
N ARG A 167 -21.38 -11.27 -14.51
CA ARG A 167 -21.44 -11.22 -15.98
C ARG A 167 -20.53 -10.13 -16.56
N ALA A 168 -20.43 -8.97 -15.89
CA ALA A 168 -19.54 -7.90 -16.32
C ALA A 168 -18.06 -8.29 -16.13
N MET A 169 -17.71 -8.88 -14.98
CA MET A 169 -16.36 -9.38 -14.71
C MET A 169 -15.95 -10.45 -15.71
N GLU A 170 -16.84 -11.40 -16.02
CA GLU A 170 -16.59 -12.48 -16.96
C GLU A 170 -16.39 -11.96 -18.40
N ARG A 171 -17.17 -10.96 -18.84
CA ARG A 171 -16.95 -10.31 -20.13
C ARG A 171 -15.57 -9.65 -20.21
N ALA A 172 -15.15 -8.98 -19.13
CA ALA A 172 -13.82 -8.37 -19.05
C ALA A 172 -12.71 -9.43 -19.10
N ARG A 173 -12.88 -10.57 -18.40
CA ARG A 173 -11.95 -11.70 -18.43
C ARG A 173 -11.77 -12.24 -19.84
N LYS A 174 -12.87 -12.54 -20.54
CA LYS A 174 -12.83 -13.07 -21.93
C LYS A 174 -12.12 -12.10 -22.87
N LEU A 175 -12.38 -10.79 -22.74
CA LEU A 175 -11.70 -9.78 -23.55
C LEU A 175 -10.21 -9.70 -23.22
N TYR A 176 -9.86 -9.73 -21.93
CA TYR A 176 -8.48 -9.79 -21.47
C TYR A 176 -7.75 -10.97 -22.10
N GLU A 177 -8.31 -12.18 -22.04
CA GLU A 177 -7.68 -13.39 -22.58
C GLU A 177 -7.47 -13.32 -24.08
N LYS A 178 -8.41 -12.73 -24.82
CA LYS A 178 -8.24 -12.49 -26.25
C LYS A 178 -7.09 -11.51 -26.53
N MET A 179 -7.02 -10.40 -25.79
CA MET A 179 -5.98 -9.37 -25.98
C MET A 179 -4.61 -9.82 -25.50
N ALA A 180 -4.54 -10.60 -24.42
CA ALA A 180 -3.30 -11.06 -23.80
C ALA A 180 -2.51 -12.00 -24.72
N LYS A 181 -3.17 -12.69 -25.66
CA LYS A 181 -2.51 -13.48 -26.72
C LYS A 181 -1.64 -12.62 -27.64
N THR A 182 -1.98 -11.34 -27.80
CA THR A 182 -1.22 -10.39 -28.63
C THR A 182 -0.31 -9.52 -27.77
N ASN A 183 -0.82 -8.95 -26.68
CA ASN A 183 -0.04 -8.12 -25.77
C ASN A 183 -0.68 -8.06 -24.37
N GLY A 184 -0.05 -8.74 -23.41
CA GLY A 184 -0.51 -8.77 -22.02
C GLY A 184 -0.47 -7.42 -21.31
N HIS A 185 0.41 -6.48 -21.71
CA HIS A 185 0.47 -5.15 -21.09
C HIS A 185 -0.76 -4.32 -21.39
N TYR A 186 -1.23 -4.33 -22.65
CA TYR A 186 -2.44 -3.61 -23.04
C TYR A 186 -3.71 -4.30 -22.55
N ALA A 187 -3.71 -5.63 -22.45
CA ALA A 187 -4.85 -6.38 -21.93
C ALA A 187 -5.26 -5.93 -20.51
N GLN A 188 -4.32 -5.48 -19.67
CA GLN A 188 -4.62 -5.00 -18.31
C GLN A 188 -5.70 -3.89 -18.27
N TYR A 189 -5.81 -3.08 -19.32
CA TYR A 189 -6.70 -1.92 -19.37
C TYR A 189 -8.19 -2.28 -19.44
N VAL A 190 -8.53 -3.52 -19.81
CA VAL A 190 -9.94 -3.94 -19.89
C VAL A 190 -10.47 -4.51 -18.57
N LEU A 191 -9.60 -4.75 -17.59
CA LEU A 191 -10.00 -5.33 -16.31
C LEU A 191 -10.54 -4.24 -15.35
N PRO A 192 -11.77 -4.39 -14.83
CA PRO A 192 -12.30 -3.56 -13.77
C PRO A 192 -11.44 -3.56 -12.50
N PHE A 193 -11.57 -2.50 -11.70
CA PHE A 193 -10.78 -2.33 -10.48
C PHE A 193 -11.06 -3.37 -9.39
N ALA A 194 -12.18 -4.08 -9.50
CA ALA A 194 -12.53 -5.20 -8.62
C ALA A 194 -11.56 -6.38 -8.74
N TYR A 195 -10.86 -6.54 -9.87
CA TYR A 195 -9.87 -7.59 -10.04
C TYR A 195 -8.69 -7.41 -9.09
N ARG A 196 -8.24 -8.52 -8.50
CA ARG A 196 -7.15 -8.51 -7.53
C ARG A 196 -5.79 -8.37 -8.19
N ALA A 197 -4.92 -7.60 -7.55
CA ALA A 197 -3.52 -7.44 -7.90
C ALA A 197 -2.65 -7.93 -6.76
N ARG A 198 -1.55 -8.60 -7.12
CA ARG A 198 -0.45 -8.91 -6.20
C ARG A 198 0.61 -7.82 -6.30
N PHE A 199 0.98 -7.25 -5.17
CA PHE A 199 2.03 -6.24 -5.05
C PHE A 199 2.83 -6.40 -3.77
N PHE A 200 3.95 -5.70 -3.74
CA PHE A 200 4.87 -5.67 -2.64
C PHE A 200 5.10 -4.23 -2.22
N PHE A 201 5.00 -4.00 -0.91
CA PHE A 201 5.46 -2.76 -0.29
C PHE A 201 6.62 -3.07 0.62
N THR A 202 7.72 -2.35 0.40
CA THR A 202 8.81 -2.28 1.36
C THR A 202 8.82 -0.89 1.97
N LEU A 203 8.75 -0.84 3.29
CA LEU A 203 8.61 0.41 4.04
C LEU A 203 9.33 0.34 5.39
N THR A 204 9.83 1.47 5.85
CA THR A 204 10.37 1.58 7.21
C THR A 204 9.23 1.58 8.24
N LEU A 205 9.54 1.35 9.52
CA LEU A 205 8.56 1.47 10.60
C LEU A 205 7.97 2.89 10.64
N ARG A 206 8.79 3.93 10.50
CA ARG A 206 8.34 5.32 10.40
C ARG A 206 7.36 5.57 9.24
N GLU A 207 7.58 4.94 8.09
CA GLU A 207 6.65 4.98 6.96
C GLU A 207 5.38 4.19 7.23
N ALA A 208 5.47 3.08 7.97
CA ALA A 208 4.31 2.31 8.41
C ALA A 208 3.40 3.12 9.34
N PHE A 209 3.96 3.95 10.24
CA PHE A 209 3.18 4.92 11.00
C PHE A 209 2.40 5.87 10.09
N HIS A 210 3.02 6.39 9.04
CA HIS A 210 2.31 7.26 8.11
C HIS A 210 1.22 6.51 7.34
N LEU A 211 1.52 5.34 6.78
CA LEU A 211 0.58 4.56 5.99
C LEU A 211 -0.60 4.08 6.82
N CYS A 212 -0.34 3.39 7.93
CA CYS A 212 -1.37 2.71 8.70
C CYS A 212 -2.28 3.69 9.43
N GLU A 213 -1.73 4.75 10.03
CA GLU A 213 -2.53 5.76 10.73
C GLU A 213 -3.38 6.59 9.76
N LEU A 214 -2.88 6.89 8.55
CA LEU A 214 -3.65 7.66 7.57
C LEU A 214 -4.72 6.79 6.91
N ARG A 215 -4.39 5.55 6.56
CA ARG A 215 -5.24 4.67 5.76
C ARG A 215 -6.19 3.80 6.55
N SER A 216 -6.07 3.75 7.88
CA SER A 216 -7.08 3.15 8.76
C SER A 216 -8.24 4.10 9.08
N GLN A 217 -8.14 5.39 8.73
CA GLN A 217 -9.13 6.39 9.13
C GLN A 217 -10.54 6.09 8.57
N PRO A 218 -11.61 6.44 9.31
CA PRO A 218 -13.01 6.23 8.93
C PRO A 218 -13.43 6.70 7.53
N GLN A 219 -12.75 7.74 7.04
CA GLN A 219 -13.02 8.39 5.76
C GLN A 219 -12.50 7.59 4.57
N GLY A 220 -11.77 6.50 4.82
CA GLY A 220 -11.12 5.71 3.79
C GLY A 220 -11.91 4.49 3.35
N HIS A 221 -11.62 4.03 2.14
CA HIS A 221 -12.28 2.88 1.55
C HIS A 221 -12.04 1.59 2.35
N PRO A 222 -13.09 0.81 2.67
CA PRO A 222 -12.97 -0.40 3.49
C PRO A 222 -11.85 -1.33 3.03
N ASP A 223 -11.72 -1.51 1.71
CA ASP A 223 -10.68 -2.36 1.13
C ASP A 223 -9.26 -1.97 1.55
N TYR A 224 -8.83 -0.72 1.34
CA TYR A 224 -7.48 -0.35 1.73
C TYR A 224 -7.34 -0.12 3.24
N ARG A 225 -8.43 0.19 3.96
CA ARG A 225 -8.43 0.25 5.43
C ARG A 225 -8.05 -1.10 6.01
N SER A 226 -8.67 -2.18 5.51
CA SER A 226 -8.39 -3.54 5.95
C SER A 226 -6.92 -3.93 5.73
N ILE A 227 -6.32 -3.51 4.60
CA ILE A 227 -4.89 -3.73 4.32
C ILE A 227 -4.00 -2.94 5.28
N ALA A 228 -4.32 -1.68 5.55
CA ALA A 228 -3.55 -0.84 6.47
C ALA A 228 -3.55 -1.41 7.90
N ILE A 229 -4.69 -1.93 8.36
CA ILE A 229 -4.80 -2.59 9.67
C ILE A 229 -4.02 -3.91 9.66
N ALA A 230 -4.16 -4.74 8.63
CA ALA A 230 -3.44 -6.01 8.53
C ALA A 230 -1.92 -5.82 8.49
N ILE A 231 -1.40 -4.79 7.81
CA ILE A 231 0.02 -4.44 7.84
C ILE A 231 0.46 -4.14 9.28
N ALA A 232 -0.32 -3.34 10.01
CA ALA A 232 -0.01 -3.01 11.39
C ALA A 232 -0.05 -4.24 12.32
N ASP A 233 -1.01 -5.14 12.11
CA ASP A 233 -1.11 -6.38 12.87
C ASP A 233 0.09 -7.30 12.63
N GLU A 234 0.57 -7.41 11.38
CA GLU A 234 1.79 -8.16 11.06
C GLU A 234 3.05 -7.54 11.68
N ILE A 235 3.15 -6.20 11.72
CA ILE A 235 4.24 -5.50 12.43
C ILE A 235 4.19 -5.83 13.92
N ALA A 236 3.02 -5.77 14.55
CA ALA A 236 2.86 -6.02 15.98
C ALA A 236 3.21 -7.46 16.39
N LYS A 237 3.14 -8.42 15.46
CA LYS A 237 3.58 -9.80 15.72
C LYS A 237 5.10 -9.95 15.85
N VAL A 238 5.87 -9.18 15.08
CA VAL A 238 7.34 -9.28 15.07
C VAL A 238 8.00 -8.27 16.00
N HIS A 239 7.41 -7.08 16.13
CA HIS A 239 7.91 -5.98 16.95
C HIS A 239 6.74 -5.43 17.80
N PRO A 240 6.45 -6.05 18.95
CA PRO A 240 5.26 -5.76 19.74
C PRO A 240 5.28 -4.37 20.36
N ASN A 241 6.46 -3.86 20.78
CA ASN A 241 6.55 -2.50 21.31
C ASN A 241 6.26 -1.50 20.21
N ALA A 242 6.85 -1.70 19.02
CA ALA A 242 6.58 -0.90 17.82
C ALA A 242 5.11 -0.95 17.38
N GLY A 243 4.48 -2.12 17.49
CA GLY A 243 3.10 -2.35 17.06
C GLY A 243 2.04 -1.65 17.92
N LYS A 244 2.22 -1.65 19.25
CA LYS A 244 1.31 -1.02 20.23
C LYS A 244 1.12 0.49 19.99
N MET A 245 2.04 1.09 19.27
CA MET A 245 2.16 2.53 19.08
C MET A 245 1.34 3.11 17.94
N LEU A 246 0.85 2.27 17.03
CA LEU A 246 0.18 2.71 15.82
C LEU A 246 -1.22 3.24 16.15
N PHE A 247 -1.49 4.52 15.84
CA PHE A 247 -2.83 5.10 15.98
C PHE A 247 -3.78 4.58 14.90
N LEU A 248 -4.31 3.39 15.10
CA LEU A 248 -5.25 2.74 14.19
C LEU A 248 -6.68 3.04 14.61
N ASN A 249 -7.51 3.38 13.63
CA ASN A 249 -8.95 3.28 13.80
C ASN A 249 -9.41 1.90 13.32
N ARG A 250 -9.87 1.06 14.24
CA ARG A 250 -10.34 -0.32 13.97
C ARG A 250 -11.85 -0.43 13.82
N ASP A 251 -12.57 0.70 13.79
CA ASP A 251 -14.03 0.71 13.74
C ASP A 251 -14.52 0.13 12.40
N ASN A 252 -15.54 -0.73 12.48
CA ASN A 252 -16.22 -1.24 11.29
C ASN A 252 -17.14 -0.16 10.73
N ILE A 253 -16.85 0.32 9.51
CA ILE A 253 -17.54 1.46 8.91
C ILE A 253 -18.03 1.03 7.55
N SER A 254 -19.36 0.99 7.39
CA SER A 254 -20.04 0.54 6.18
C SER A 254 -20.10 1.58 5.08
N LEU A 255 -20.13 2.88 5.42
CA LEU A 255 -20.22 3.97 4.44
C LEU A 255 -19.13 5.00 4.66
N GLU A 256 -18.24 5.11 3.67
CA GLU A 256 -17.24 6.16 3.62
C GLU A 256 -17.88 7.54 3.67
N ARG A 257 -17.27 8.45 4.44
CA ARG A 257 -17.62 9.87 4.51
C ARG A 257 -19.03 10.21 5.01
N TYR A 258 -19.93 9.26 5.19
CA TYR A 258 -21.31 9.51 5.64
C TYR A 258 -21.36 10.35 6.92
N GLU A 259 -20.60 9.98 7.95
CA GLU A 259 -20.56 10.74 9.19
C GLU A 259 -19.95 12.14 9.01
N ALA A 260 -18.96 12.26 8.14
CA ALA A 260 -18.30 13.52 7.89
C ALA A 260 -19.20 14.50 7.12
N GLU A 261 -19.93 13.98 6.15
CA GLU A 261 -20.97 14.71 5.41
C GLU A 261 -22.10 15.13 6.35
N LYS A 262 -22.57 14.24 7.23
CA LYS A 262 -23.55 14.57 8.28
C LYS A 262 -23.05 15.68 9.22
N ARG A 263 -21.78 15.65 9.63
CA ARG A 263 -21.17 16.72 10.46
C ARG A 263 -21.06 18.04 9.70
N LEU A 264 -20.70 18.01 8.41
CA LEU A 264 -20.64 19.20 7.55
C LEU A 264 -22.03 19.79 7.35
N GLU A 265 -23.03 18.96 7.12
CA GLU A 265 -24.43 19.36 6.96
C GLU A 265 -25.00 19.94 8.26
N ASN A 266 -24.74 19.33 9.41
CA ASN A 266 -25.11 19.88 10.71
C ASN A 266 -24.45 21.24 10.97
N LYS A 267 -23.16 21.41 10.65
CA LYS A 267 -22.49 22.72 10.73
C LYS A 267 -23.14 23.75 9.81
N ARG A 268 -23.51 23.37 8.57
CA ARG A 268 -24.24 24.25 7.65
C ARG A 268 -25.60 24.66 8.23
N ARG A 269 -26.37 23.73 8.80
CA ARG A 269 -27.67 24.02 9.43
C ARG A 269 -27.53 24.98 10.62
N ILE A 270 -26.53 24.81 11.48
CA ILE A 270 -26.28 25.72 12.62
C ILE A 270 -25.95 27.13 12.14
N ILE A 271 -25.12 27.26 11.10
CA ILE A 271 -24.78 28.57 10.50
C ILE A 271 -26.05 29.21 9.91
N HIS A 272 -26.85 28.44 9.18
CA HIS A 272 -28.09 28.95 8.55
C HIS A 272 -29.16 29.34 9.57
N SER A 273 -29.21 28.70 10.74
CA SER A 273 -30.14 29.06 11.84
C SER A 273 -29.74 30.30 12.64
N ARG A 274 -28.52 30.84 12.41
CA ARG A 274 -27.98 32.02 13.10
C ARG A 274 -28.02 33.30 12.24
N THR A 275 -28.38 33.17 10.97
CA THR A 275 -28.72 34.26 10.03
C THR A 275 -30.22 34.33 9.90
#